data_AF-A0A1Q5RII5-F1
#
_entry.id   AF-A0A1Q5RII5-F1
#
_cell.length_a   1.000
_cell.length_b   1.000
_cell.length_c   1.000
_cell.angle_alpha   90.00
_cell.angle_beta   90.00
_cell.angle_gamma   90.00
#
_symmetry.space_group_name_H-M   'P 1'
#
loop_
_entity.id
_entity.type
_entity.pdbx_description
1 polymer ?
#
loop_
_entity_poly.entity_id
_entity_poly.type
_entity_poly.pdbx_seq_one_letter_code
_entity_poly.pdbx_strand_id
1 'polypeptide(L)'
;MFEPENEIERMLMRAAQPLERPAFARALIDAEKEFTPAEVKRLLAGHFEEGAETITLPAGEQLLLGHPSDVPDQLISALSREFSAEKTIRGAWLMLAARAGHPEQSWMLGVDHDGSWSNVQAAINRAIAGNVLKGRPLDAVPLEHSSLASTLRTGIPIPAAKRGLFQKLFR
;
A
#
# COMPACT_ATOMS: atom_id res chain seq x y z
N MET A 1 25.24 -21.32 15.23
CA MET A 1 24.05 -22.09 14.80
C MET A 1 23.12 -21.08 14.16
N PHE A 2 22.67 -21.30 12.92
CA PHE A 2 21.75 -20.38 12.24
C PHE A 2 20.33 -20.67 12.76
N GLU A 3 19.65 -19.65 13.27
CA GLU A 3 18.26 -19.73 13.71
C GLU A 3 17.37 -18.97 12.73
N PRO A 4 16.37 -19.61 12.11
CA PRO A 4 15.56 -18.98 11.08
C PRO A 4 14.51 -18.06 11.70
N GLU A 5 14.50 -16.79 11.28
CA GLU A 5 13.62 -15.73 11.79
C GLU A 5 12.27 -15.69 11.06
N ASN A 6 12.21 -16.25 9.85
CA ASN A 6 11.01 -16.25 9.01
C ASN A 6 10.78 -17.60 8.30
N GLU A 7 9.61 -17.75 7.67
CA GLU A 7 9.22 -19.00 7.03
C GLU A 7 10.08 -19.31 5.80
N ILE A 8 10.54 -18.31 5.04
CA ILE A 8 11.46 -18.50 3.90
C ILE A 8 12.78 -19.13 4.38
N GLU A 9 13.34 -18.65 5.50
CA GLU A 9 14.55 -19.18 6.10
C GLU A 9 14.36 -20.59 6.65
N ARG A 10 13.19 -20.89 7.24
CA ARG A 10 12.83 -22.26 7.65
C ARG A 10 12.75 -23.19 6.46
N MET A 11 12.15 -22.74 5.35
CA MET A 11 12.06 -23.50 4.11
C MET A 11 13.44 -23.69 3.47
N LEU A 12 14.32 -22.69 3.53
CA LEU A 12 15.71 -22.78 3.08
C LEU A 12 16.50 -23.81 3.90
N MET A 13 16.34 -23.83 5.22
CA MET A 13 16.98 -24.85 6.07
C MET A 13 16.46 -26.26 5.76
N ARG A 14 15.16 -26.42 5.52
CA ARG A 14 14.56 -27.71 5.11
C ARG A 14 15.06 -28.16 3.74
N ALA A 15 15.25 -27.24 2.79
CA ALA A 15 15.74 -27.50 1.44
C ALA A 15 17.18 -28.06 1.38
N ALA A 16 17.90 -28.09 2.51
CA ALA A 16 19.11 -28.91 2.65
C ALA A 16 18.83 -30.39 2.33
N GLN A 17 17.62 -30.87 2.63
CA GLN A 17 17.12 -32.18 2.23
C GLN A 17 16.64 -32.15 0.76
N PRO A 18 17.12 -33.06 -0.12
CA PRO A 18 16.74 -33.05 -1.54
C PRO A 18 15.23 -33.13 -1.80
N LEU A 19 14.47 -33.79 -0.92
CA LEU A 19 13.02 -33.95 -1.03
C LEU A 19 12.24 -32.64 -0.81
N GLU A 20 12.81 -31.70 -0.06
CA GLU A 20 12.18 -30.42 0.31
C GLU A 20 12.47 -29.31 -0.71
N ARG A 21 13.45 -29.51 -1.61
CA ARG A 21 13.88 -28.53 -2.62
C ARG A 21 12.76 -28.07 -3.56
N PRO A 22 11.87 -28.95 -4.05
CA PRO A 22 10.77 -28.51 -4.92
C PRO A 22 9.82 -27.53 -4.25
N ALA A 23 9.53 -27.72 -2.95
CA ALA A 23 8.66 -26.84 -2.19
C ALA A 23 9.29 -25.46 -1.97
N PHE A 24 10.58 -25.42 -1.65
CA PHE A 24 11.33 -24.16 -1.55
C PHE A 24 11.43 -23.44 -2.91
N ALA A 25 11.77 -24.16 -3.98
CA ALA A 25 11.82 -23.60 -5.33
C ALA A 25 10.46 -23.04 -5.76
N ARG A 26 9.37 -23.75 -5.42
CA ARG A 26 8.01 -23.26 -5.70
C ARG A 26 7.68 -22.01 -4.90
N ALA A 27 8.05 -21.95 -3.63
CA ALA A 27 7.85 -20.76 -2.81
C ALA A 27 8.66 -19.56 -3.32
N LEU A 28 9.86 -19.77 -3.86
CA LEU A 28 10.63 -18.71 -4.51
C LEU A 28 9.98 -18.22 -5.81
N ILE A 29 9.46 -19.13 -6.64
CA ILE A 29 8.75 -18.80 -7.87
C ILE A 29 7.43 -18.06 -7.54
N ASP A 30 6.68 -18.53 -6.55
CA ASP A 30 5.45 -17.87 -6.12
C ASP A 30 5.74 -16.53 -5.40
N ALA A 31 6.95 -16.37 -4.85
CA ALA A 31 7.45 -15.11 -4.32
C ALA A 31 8.07 -14.19 -5.40
N GLU A 32 8.03 -14.58 -6.69
CA GLU A 32 8.46 -13.70 -7.77
C GLU A 32 7.64 -12.41 -7.72
N LYS A 33 8.32 -11.34 -7.31
CA LYS A 33 7.80 -10.00 -7.45
C LYS A 33 7.81 -9.65 -8.93
N GLU A 34 6.62 -9.55 -9.53
CA GLU A 34 6.49 -8.94 -10.84
C GLU A 34 6.82 -7.45 -10.73
N PHE A 35 7.96 -7.05 -11.29
CA PHE A 35 8.35 -5.65 -11.35
C PHE A 35 7.61 -4.94 -12.48
N THR A 36 6.92 -3.86 -12.16
CA THR A 36 6.33 -2.97 -13.16
C THR A 36 7.42 -2.27 -13.98
N PRO A 37 7.14 -1.82 -15.22
CA PRO A 37 8.13 -1.09 -16.04
C PRO A 37 8.72 0.14 -15.32
N ALA A 38 7.93 0.81 -14.48
CA ALA A 38 8.39 1.95 -13.68
C ALA A 38 9.38 1.51 -12.59
N GLU A 39 9.13 0.39 -11.91
CA GLU A 39 10.05 -0.18 -10.93
C GLU A 39 11.34 -0.66 -11.58
N VAL A 40 11.26 -1.34 -12.73
CA VAL A 40 12.45 -1.72 -13.51
C VAL A 40 13.28 -0.48 -13.87
N LYS A 41 12.64 0.60 -14.34
CA LYS A 41 13.32 1.85 -14.67
C LYS A 41 14.03 2.46 -13.45
N ARG A 42 13.43 2.39 -12.25
CA ARG A 42 14.04 2.88 -11.01
C ARG A 42 15.21 2.02 -10.54
N LEU A 43 15.06 0.69 -10.60
CA LEU A 43 16.13 -0.25 -10.26
C LEU A 43 17.34 -0.06 -11.18
N LEU A 44 17.09 0.10 -12.49
CA LEU A 44 18.14 0.39 -13.48
C LEU A 44 18.82 1.76 -13.25
N ALA A 45 18.13 2.70 -12.60
CA ALA A 45 18.70 3.99 -12.20
C ALA A 45 19.48 3.93 -10.86
N GLY A 46 19.61 2.74 -10.26
CA GLY A 46 20.37 2.52 -9.03
C GLY A 46 19.56 2.73 -7.74
N HIS A 47 18.25 2.88 -7.84
CA HIS A 47 17.37 3.00 -6.67
C HIS A 47 16.88 1.60 -6.24
N PHE A 48 17.70 0.91 -5.44
CA PHE A 48 17.47 -0.48 -4.98
C PHE A 48 16.67 -0.61 -3.67
N GLU A 49 16.31 0.51 -3.04
CA GLU A 49 15.53 0.51 -1.80
C GLU A 49 14.17 -0.16 -2.03
N GLU A 50 13.96 -1.36 -1.47
CA GLU A 50 12.65 -2.00 -1.41
C GLU A 50 11.78 -1.29 -0.36
N GLY A 51 11.02 -0.29 -0.79
CA GLY A 51 10.10 0.36 0.13
C GLY A 51 9.42 1.58 -0.46
N ALA A 52 8.30 1.95 0.15
CA ALA A 52 7.74 3.27 -0.02
C ALA A 52 8.82 4.31 0.33
N GLU A 53 9.22 5.12 -0.65
CA GLU A 53 10.15 6.21 -0.43
C GLU A 53 9.46 7.25 0.45
N THR A 54 10.04 7.55 1.62
CA THR A 54 9.54 8.66 2.44
C THR A 54 10.12 9.94 1.86
N ILE A 55 9.30 10.66 1.10
CA ILE A 55 9.67 11.95 0.53
C ILE A 55 9.09 13.05 1.42
N THR A 56 9.95 13.89 1.99
CA THR A 56 9.52 15.15 2.59
C THR A 56 9.51 16.21 1.51
N LEU A 57 8.33 16.73 1.17
CA LEU A 57 8.21 17.85 0.25
C LEU A 57 8.84 19.11 0.87
N PRO A 58 9.77 19.81 0.18
CA PRO A 58 10.31 21.07 0.65
C PRO A 58 9.22 22.11 0.92
N ALA A 59 9.44 22.94 1.94
CA ALA A 59 8.53 24.05 2.24
C ALA A 59 8.43 25.00 1.02
N GLY A 60 7.21 25.19 0.51
CA GLY A 60 6.92 26.03 -0.66
C GLY A 60 6.53 25.25 -1.92
N GLU A 61 6.69 23.93 -1.95
CA GLU A 61 6.17 23.11 -3.04
C GLU A 61 4.65 22.94 -2.91
N GLN A 62 3.91 23.23 -3.98
CA GLN A 62 2.45 23.14 -3.98
C GLN A 62 1.99 21.78 -4.50
N LEU A 63 1.20 21.10 -3.68
CA LEU A 63 0.51 19.88 -4.04
C LEU A 63 -0.93 20.21 -4.45
N LEU A 64 -1.27 19.94 -5.71
CA LEU A 64 -2.62 20.10 -6.23
C LEU A 64 -3.39 18.82 -5.97
N LEU A 65 -4.51 18.92 -5.24
CA LEU A 65 -5.42 17.81 -5.01
C LEU A 65 -6.66 17.91 -5.88
N GLY A 66 -7.05 16.80 -6.49
CA GLY A 66 -8.24 16.71 -7.33
C GLY A 66 -9.08 15.48 -7.00
N HIS A 67 -10.39 15.62 -7.17
CA HIS A 67 -11.29 14.46 -7.19
C HIS A 67 -11.08 13.69 -8.49
N PRO A 68 -10.81 12.38 -8.44
CA PRO A 68 -10.70 11.58 -9.66
C PRO A 68 -12.05 11.50 -10.37
N SER A 69 -12.06 11.74 -11.68
CA SER A 69 -13.24 11.54 -12.52
C SER A 69 -13.59 10.06 -12.68
N ASP A 70 -12.58 9.19 -12.71
CA ASP A 70 -12.73 7.74 -12.77
C ASP A 70 -12.41 7.12 -11.41
N VAL A 71 -13.38 6.40 -10.85
CA VAL A 71 -13.23 5.73 -9.55
C VAL A 71 -12.36 4.47 -9.71
N PRO A 72 -11.24 4.34 -8.97
CA PRO A 72 -10.35 3.19 -9.12
C PRO A 72 -10.83 1.99 -8.28
N ASP A 73 -11.91 1.33 -8.72
CA ASP A 73 -12.60 0.27 -7.95
C ASP A 73 -11.69 -0.87 -7.49
N GLN A 74 -10.73 -1.28 -8.33
CA GLN A 74 -9.78 -2.35 -7.97
C GLN A 74 -8.86 -1.92 -6.82
N LEU A 75 -8.35 -0.69 -6.86
CA LEU A 75 -7.52 -0.13 -5.78
C LEU A 75 -8.33 0.03 -4.50
N ILE A 76 -9.53 0.59 -4.59
CA ILE A 76 -10.42 0.77 -3.44
C ILE A 76 -10.75 -0.59 -2.80
N SER A 77 -11.08 -1.59 -3.61
CA SER A 77 -11.41 -2.94 -3.12
C SER A 77 -10.20 -3.61 -2.45
N ALA A 78 -9.00 -3.45 -3.03
CA ALA A 78 -7.79 -4.01 -2.46
C ALA A 78 -7.40 -3.34 -1.13
N LEU A 79 -7.43 -2.01 -1.07
CA LEU A 79 -7.18 -1.26 0.16
C LEU A 79 -8.23 -1.59 1.24
N SER A 80 -9.51 -1.63 0.86
CA SER A 80 -10.60 -1.98 1.76
C SER A 80 -10.37 -3.35 2.43
N ARG A 81 -9.99 -4.36 1.65
CA ARG A 81 -9.70 -5.71 2.17
C ARG A 81 -8.58 -5.70 3.21
N GLU A 82 -7.44 -5.08 2.88
CA GLU A 82 -6.29 -5.07 3.80
C GLU A 82 -6.55 -4.20 5.04
N PHE A 83 -7.20 -3.04 4.89
CA PHE A 83 -7.49 -2.13 6.00
C PHE A 83 -8.53 -2.71 6.97
N SER A 84 -9.37 -3.62 6.50
CA SER A 84 -10.34 -4.31 7.36
C SER A 84 -9.67 -5.27 8.36
N ALA A 85 -8.47 -5.75 8.06
CA ALA A 85 -7.68 -6.58 8.95
C ALA A 85 -6.95 -5.76 10.03
N GLU A 86 -6.59 -4.51 9.71
CA GLU A 86 -5.82 -3.62 10.60
C GLU A 86 -6.74 -2.75 11.47
N LYS A 87 -7.00 -3.22 12.70
CA LYS A 87 -7.92 -2.54 13.65
C LYS A 87 -7.51 -1.12 14.03
N THR A 88 -6.23 -0.77 13.85
CA THR A 88 -5.71 0.55 14.19
C THR A 88 -6.04 1.62 13.16
N ILE A 89 -6.55 1.24 11.98
CA ILE A 89 -7.00 2.17 10.95
C ILE A 89 -8.45 2.57 11.23
N ARG A 90 -8.68 3.87 11.44
CA ARG A 90 -10.01 4.45 11.69
C ARG A 90 -10.72 4.89 10.41
N GLY A 91 -9.96 5.25 9.38
CA GLY A 91 -10.49 5.66 8.09
C GLY A 91 -9.39 5.95 7.10
N ALA A 92 -9.72 5.92 5.81
CA ALA A 92 -8.81 6.35 4.77
C ALA A 92 -9.56 6.98 3.61
N TRP A 93 -8.90 7.90 2.91
CA TRP A 93 -9.48 8.68 1.83
C TRP A 93 -8.50 8.84 0.67
N LEU A 94 -9.02 8.75 -0.54
CA LEU A 94 -8.25 8.76 -1.78
C LEU A 94 -8.59 9.98 -2.62
N MET A 95 -7.55 10.64 -3.12
CA MET A 95 -7.63 11.71 -4.12
C MET A 95 -6.58 11.52 -5.20
N LEU A 96 -6.62 12.36 -6.23
CA LEU A 96 -5.48 12.57 -7.13
C LEU A 96 -4.59 13.67 -6.57
N ALA A 97 -3.29 13.48 -6.75
CA ALA A 97 -2.29 14.50 -6.50
C ALA A 97 -1.48 14.79 -7.77
N ALA A 98 -1.10 16.05 -7.93
CA ALA A 98 -0.09 16.49 -8.89
C ALA A 98 0.81 17.52 -8.20
N ARG A 99 2.11 17.46 -8.43
CA ARG A 99 3.03 18.51 -7.95
C ARG A 99 3.06 19.65 -8.96
N ALA A 100 3.04 20.88 -8.47
CA ALA A 100 3.16 22.04 -9.35
C ALA A 100 4.48 21.97 -10.15
N GLY A 101 4.38 21.99 -11.48
CA GLY A 101 5.54 21.89 -12.37
C GLY A 101 5.94 20.47 -12.78
N HIS A 102 5.25 19.42 -12.30
CA HIS A 102 5.45 18.05 -12.73
C HIS A 102 4.21 17.49 -13.44
N PRO A 103 4.36 16.85 -14.61
CA PRO A 103 3.22 16.31 -15.36
C PRO A 103 2.65 15.02 -14.77
N GLU A 104 3.40 14.37 -13.87
CA GLU A 104 3.01 13.08 -13.31
C GLU A 104 1.99 13.25 -12.18
N GLN A 105 0.91 12.48 -12.27
CA GLN A 105 -0.11 12.41 -11.23
C GLN A 105 0.06 11.13 -10.43
N SER A 106 -0.18 11.22 -9.12
CA SER A 106 -0.24 10.07 -8.22
C SER A 106 -1.63 9.94 -7.60
N TRP A 107 -1.93 8.75 -7.11
CA TRP A 107 -2.95 8.57 -6.09
C TRP A 107 -2.41 9.12 -4.77
N MET A 108 -3.23 9.88 -4.04
CA MET A 108 -2.91 10.37 -2.70
C MET A 108 -3.84 9.74 -1.69
N LEU A 109 -3.28 8.92 -0.80
CA LEU A 109 -4.01 8.21 0.24
C LEU A 109 -3.71 8.82 1.60
N GLY A 110 -4.72 9.44 2.20
CA GLY A 110 -4.68 9.82 3.61
C GLY A 110 -5.21 8.70 4.47
N VAL A 111 -4.45 8.26 5.49
CA VAL A 111 -4.90 7.24 6.45
C VAL A 111 -4.96 7.79 7.86
N ASP A 112 -6.13 7.72 8.49
CA ASP A 112 -6.32 8.01 9.92
C ASP A 112 -6.12 6.75 10.74
N HIS A 113 -5.19 6.76 11.71
CA HIS A 113 -4.83 5.60 12.52
C HIS A 113 -4.42 5.95 13.96
N ASP A 114 -4.48 4.99 14.89
CA ASP A 114 -3.92 5.07 16.27
C ASP A 114 -2.70 4.15 16.48
N GLY A 115 -2.31 3.39 15.44
CA GLY A 115 -1.21 2.43 15.51
C GLY A 115 0.10 2.93 14.91
N SER A 116 1.03 2.00 14.73
CA SER A 116 2.30 2.24 14.02
C SER A 116 2.06 2.51 12.54
N TRP A 117 2.70 3.55 11.99
CA TRP A 117 2.70 3.83 10.55
C TRP A 117 3.29 2.67 9.74
N SER A 118 4.26 1.94 10.29
CA SER A 118 4.85 0.76 9.64
C SER A 118 3.81 -0.34 9.38
N ASN A 119 2.85 -0.54 10.29
CA ASN A 119 1.77 -1.51 10.07
C ASN A 119 0.82 -1.04 8.96
N VAL A 120 0.53 0.27 8.90
CA VAL A 120 -0.28 0.86 7.83
C VAL A 120 0.43 0.71 6.48
N GLN A 121 1.73 1.01 6.41
CA GLN A 121 2.54 0.81 5.21
C GLN A 121 2.55 -0.64 4.76
N ALA A 122 2.70 -1.59 5.69
CA ALA A 122 2.64 -3.01 5.38
C ALA A 122 1.28 -3.41 4.76
N ALA A 123 0.17 -2.89 5.30
CA ALA A 123 -1.17 -3.13 4.74
C ALA A 123 -1.36 -2.51 3.35
N ILE A 124 -0.84 -1.29 3.14
CA ILE A 124 -0.84 -0.65 1.81
C ILE A 124 -0.05 -1.51 0.82
N ASN A 125 1.15 -1.96 1.18
CA ASN A 125 2.01 -2.78 0.32
C ASN A 125 1.33 -4.09 -0.09
N ARG A 126 0.63 -4.76 0.84
CA ARG A 126 -0.19 -5.94 0.52
C ARG A 126 -1.34 -5.60 -0.43
N ALA A 127 -1.97 -4.43 -0.28
CA ALA A 127 -3.10 -4.02 -1.11
C ALA A 127 -2.69 -3.71 -2.55
N ILE A 128 -1.51 -3.13 -2.74
CA ILE A 128 -1.00 -2.74 -4.06
C ILE A 128 -0.16 -3.83 -4.74
N ALA A 129 0.01 -4.99 -4.11
CA ALA A 129 0.71 -6.12 -4.72
C ALA A 129 0.08 -6.48 -6.09
N GLY A 130 0.92 -6.62 -7.11
CA GLY A 130 0.51 -6.81 -8.51
C GLY A 130 0.25 -5.49 -9.25
N ASN A 131 -0.64 -5.51 -10.25
CA ASN A 131 -0.88 -4.36 -11.14
C ASN A 131 -2.15 -3.55 -10.81
N VAL A 132 -2.54 -3.49 -9.53
CA VAL A 132 -3.76 -2.78 -9.09
C VAL A 132 -3.69 -1.27 -9.38
N LEU A 133 -2.48 -0.71 -9.39
CA LEU A 133 -2.21 0.70 -9.62
C LEU A 133 -2.28 1.14 -11.09
N LYS A 134 -2.29 0.19 -12.04
CA LYS A 134 -2.33 0.45 -13.49
C LYS A 134 -1.30 1.49 -13.95
N GLY A 135 -0.10 1.44 -13.40
CA GLY A 135 1.01 2.35 -13.72
C GLY A 135 0.93 3.74 -13.06
N ARG A 136 -0.09 4.04 -12.24
CA ARG A 136 -0.14 5.30 -11.48
C ARG A 136 0.46 5.12 -10.08
N PRO A 137 1.48 5.91 -9.68
CA PRO A 137 2.05 5.82 -8.33
C PRO A 137 1.01 6.05 -7.22
N LEU A 138 1.27 5.51 -6.03
CA LEU A 138 0.49 5.77 -4.82
C LEU A 138 1.39 6.42 -3.76
N ASP A 139 1.06 7.66 -3.42
CA ASP A 139 1.59 8.37 -2.27
C ASP A 139 0.66 8.17 -1.08
N ALA A 140 1.21 8.00 0.11
CA ALA A 140 0.44 7.81 1.34
C ALA A 140 0.98 8.65 2.49
N VAL A 141 0.06 9.25 3.26
CA VAL A 141 0.39 10.08 4.42
C VAL A 141 -0.49 9.73 5.61
N PRO A 142 0.04 9.81 6.85
CA PRO A 142 -0.80 9.78 8.04
C PRO A 142 -1.67 11.05 8.09
N LEU A 143 -2.95 10.89 8.41
CA LEU A 143 -3.86 12.01 8.59
C LEU A 143 -3.72 12.60 9.99
N GLU A 144 -2.80 13.54 10.11
CA GLU A 144 -2.66 14.41 11.28
C GLU A 144 -3.65 15.60 11.22
N HIS A 145 -3.61 16.48 12.21
CA HIS A 145 -4.41 17.71 12.21
C HIS A 145 -3.76 18.80 11.33
N SER A 146 -3.84 18.65 10.00
CA SER A 146 -3.31 19.59 9.00
C SER A 146 -4.35 19.99 7.93
N SER A 147 -4.07 21.05 7.15
CA SER A 147 -4.90 21.50 6.02
C SER A 147 -4.96 20.48 4.88
N LEU A 148 -3.91 19.69 4.70
CA LEU A 148 -3.90 18.56 3.78
C LEU A 148 -4.93 17.51 4.23
N ALA A 149 -4.98 17.24 5.53
CA ALA A 149 -5.86 16.24 6.10
C ALA A 149 -7.34 16.61 6.06
N SER A 150 -7.68 17.91 6.14
CA SER A 150 -9.06 18.35 5.94
C SER A 150 -9.49 18.19 4.48
N THR A 151 -8.62 18.50 3.53
CA THR A 151 -8.89 18.36 2.09
C THR A 151 -9.04 16.89 1.71
N LEU A 152 -8.11 16.02 2.15
CA LEU A 152 -8.16 14.58 1.84
C LEU A 152 -9.44 13.90 2.33
N ARG A 153 -9.98 14.31 3.49
CA ARG A 153 -11.24 13.77 4.01
C ARG A 153 -12.46 14.06 3.11
N THR A 154 -12.34 14.96 2.13
CA THR A 154 -13.37 15.21 1.10
C THR A 154 -13.26 14.28 -0.12
N GLY A 155 -12.19 13.48 -0.20
CA GLY A 155 -11.95 12.52 -1.27
C GLY A 155 -12.83 11.27 -1.20
N ILE A 156 -12.52 10.28 -2.02
CA ILE A 156 -13.24 9.00 -2.04
C ILE A 156 -12.90 8.23 -0.76
N PRO A 157 -13.89 7.90 0.09
CA PRO A 157 -13.62 7.12 1.29
C PRO A 157 -13.27 5.68 0.91
N ILE A 158 -12.27 5.11 1.55
CA ILE A 158 -11.95 3.67 1.48
C ILE A 158 -12.77 2.98 2.58
N PRO A 159 -13.80 2.18 2.23
CA PRO A 159 -14.62 1.54 3.23
C PRO A 159 -13.80 0.52 4.02
N ALA A 160 -13.83 0.57 5.35
CA ALA A 160 -13.54 -0.62 6.15
C ALA A 160 -14.71 -1.60 5.93
N ALA A 161 -14.43 -2.86 5.60
CA ALA A 161 -15.46 -3.88 5.47
C ALA A 161 -16.30 -3.88 6.75
N LYS A 162 -17.61 -3.67 6.59
CA LYS A 162 -18.55 -3.49 7.69
C LYS A 162 -18.41 -4.65 8.69
N ARG A 163 -17.86 -4.39 9.87
CA ARG A 163 -18.17 -5.20 11.06
C ARG A 163 -19.68 -5.09 11.25
N GLY A 164 -20.39 -6.21 11.08
CA GLY A 164 -21.84 -6.27 10.94
C GLY A 164 -22.62 -5.34 11.86
N LEU A 165 -23.30 -4.35 11.26
CA LEU A 165 -24.23 -3.45 11.95
C LEU A 165 -25.65 -3.54 11.36
N PHE A 166 -26.06 -4.71 10.86
CA PHE A 166 -27.42 -4.91 10.33
C PHE A 166 -28.04 -6.26 10.73
N GLN A 167 -28.07 -6.58 12.02
CA GLN A 167 -28.83 -7.74 12.50
C GLN A 167 -29.72 -7.50 13.74
N LYS A 168 -30.04 -6.24 14.07
CA LYS A 168 -30.90 -5.94 15.25
C LYS A 168 -31.99 -4.86 15.04
N LEU A 169 -32.45 -4.64 13.82
CA LEU A 169 -33.57 -3.71 13.56
C LEU A 169 -34.82 -4.35 12.95
N PHE A 170 -34.87 -5.68 12.87
CA PHE A 170 -36.09 -6.42 12.54
C PHE A 170 -36.27 -7.60 13.51
N ARG A 171 -36.72 -7.30 14.72
CA ARG A 171 -37.54 -8.20 15.56
C ARG A 171 -38.43 -7.36 16.45
#